data_AF-A0A7C0WIR5-F1
#
_entry.id   AF-A0A7C0WIR5-F1
#
_cell.length_a   1.000
_cell.length_b   1.000
_cell.length_c   1.000
_cell.angle_alpha   90.00
_cell.angle_beta   90.00
_cell.angle_gamma   90.00
#
_symmetry.space_group_name_H-M   'P 1'
#
loop_
_entity.id
_entity.type
_entity.pdbx_description
1 polymer ?
#
loop_
_entity_poly.entity_id
_entity_poly.type
_entity_poly.pdbx_seq_one_letter_code
_entity_poly.pdbx_strand_id
1 'polypeptide(L)'
;MGIFGQTLFKYMFRRLERDTWLDVFPDSDSFGGKTDVQGHEFVFEHGLTDGVVLGLDYYRMKRISQNDNQNVLQIDLNFDY
;
A
#
# COMPACT_ATOMS: atom_id res chain seq x y z
N MET A 1 15.99 -16.13 4.09
CA MET A 1 15.92 -16.69 2.73
C MET A 1 15.64 -15.49 1.83
N GLY A 2 16.66 -14.99 1.13
CA GLY A 2 16.58 -13.74 0.39
C GLY A 2 15.65 -13.85 -0.82
N ILE A 3 14.95 -12.76 -1.13
CA ILE A 3 14.08 -12.66 -2.31
C ILE A 3 14.85 -12.22 -3.57
N PHE A 4 16.17 -12.39 -3.60
CA PHE A 4 17.00 -12.04 -4.76
C PHE A 4 16.50 -12.74 -6.03
N GLY A 5 16.26 -11.96 -7.08
CA GLY A 5 15.70 -12.43 -8.36
C GLY A 5 14.23 -12.84 -8.29
N GLN A 6 13.58 -12.78 -7.13
CA GLN A 6 12.16 -13.03 -6.98
C GLN A 6 11.38 -11.74 -7.22
N THR A 7 10.20 -11.91 -7.79
CA THR A 7 9.25 -10.82 -8.03
C THR A 7 7.97 -11.15 -7.33
N LEU A 8 7.46 -10.20 -6.55
CA LEU A 8 6.15 -10.26 -5.94
C LEU A 8 5.25 -9.22 -6.58
N PHE A 9 4.04 -9.64 -6.91
CA PHE A 9 2.97 -8.73 -7.32
C PHE A 9 1.76 -8.99 -6.46
N LYS A 10 1.19 -7.93 -5.91
CA LYS A 10 -0.01 -7.99 -5.07
C LYS A 10 -0.98 -6.90 -5.50
N TYR A 11 -2.26 -7.26 -5.54
CA TYR A 11 -3.35 -6.33 -5.74
C TYR A 11 -4.30 -6.45 -4.56
N MET A 12 -4.75 -5.30 -4.06
CA MET A 12 -5.80 -5.25 -3.06
C MET A 12 -6.89 -4.26 -3.45
N PHE A 13 -8.12 -4.68 -3.25
CA PHE A 13 -9.25 -3.78 -3.14
C PHE A 13 -9.66 -3.70 -1.68
N ARG A 14 -9.90 -2.48 -1.20
CA ARG A 14 -10.40 -2.24 0.16
C ARG A 14 -11.57 -1.27 0.15
N ARG A 15 -12.51 -1.49 1.07
CA ARG A 15 -13.58 -0.56 1.42
C ARG A 15 -13.78 -0.61 2.93
N LEU A 16 -13.45 0.47 3.61
CA LEU A 16 -13.58 0.63 5.05
C LEU A 16 -14.66 1.68 5.31
N GLU A 17 -15.75 1.29 5.96
CA GLU A 17 -16.79 2.25 6.36
C GLU A 17 -16.33 3.07 7.57
N ARG A 18 -17.03 4.17 7.87
CA ARG A 18 -16.57 5.20 8.82
C ARG A 18 -16.18 4.65 10.19
N ASP A 19 -16.98 3.74 10.73
CA ASP A 19 -16.83 3.25 12.11
C ASP A 19 -16.45 1.76 12.17
N THR A 20 -15.83 1.24 11.10
CA THR A 20 -15.50 -0.19 10.99
C THR A 20 -14.32 -0.62 11.88
N TRP A 21 -13.37 0.28 12.12
CA TRP A 21 -12.14 -0.01 12.89
C TRP A 21 -11.81 1.14 13.83
N LEU A 22 -11.09 0.84 14.90
CA LEU A 22 -10.42 1.88 15.69
C LEU A 22 -9.34 2.51 14.81
N ASP A 23 -9.19 3.84 14.88
CA ASP A 23 -8.27 4.65 14.05
C ASP A 23 -6.80 4.22 14.10
N VAL A 24 -6.41 3.35 15.03
CA VAL A 24 -5.04 2.82 15.18
C VAL A 24 -4.72 1.62 14.29
N PHE A 25 -5.71 1.01 13.66
CA PHE A 25 -5.55 -0.23 12.89
C PHE A 25 -5.51 -0.08 11.36
N PRO A 26 -6.14 0.94 10.74
CA PRO A 26 -6.01 1.11 9.30
C PRO A 26 -4.56 1.39 8.89
N ASP A 27 -4.22 0.90 7.72
CA ASP A 27 -2.92 1.12 7.08
C ASP A 27 -2.72 2.61 6.74
N SER A 28 -1.65 3.17 7.31
CA SER A 28 -1.34 4.60 7.27
C SER A 28 -1.02 5.12 5.87
N ASP A 29 -0.49 4.28 4.98
CA ASP A 29 -0.15 4.69 3.62
C ASP A 29 -1.40 4.84 2.75
N SER A 30 -2.48 4.14 3.12
CA SER A 30 -3.76 4.22 2.44
C SER A 30 -4.61 5.38 2.96
N PHE A 31 -4.57 6.51 2.23
CA PHE A 31 -5.36 7.71 2.58
C PHE A 31 -5.03 8.26 3.98
N GLY A 32 -3.81 8.07 4.47
CA GLY A 32 -3.39 8.52 5.80
C GLY A 32 -3.99 7.71 6.96
N GLY A 33 -4.36 6.44 6.74
CA GLY A 33 -4.95 5.59 7.77
C GLY A 33 -6.41 5.91 8.09
N LYS A 34 -7.13 6.63 7.22
CA LYS A 34 -8.54 6.97 7.47
C LYS A 34 -9.47 5.79 7.17
N THR A 35 -10.57 5.72 7.92
CA THR A 35 -11.79 4.97 7.57
C THR A 35 -12.70 5.82 6.66
N ASP A 36 -13.88 5.33 6.24
CA ASP A 36 -14.74 5.98 5.24
C ASP A 36 -14.03 6.17 3.89
N VAL A 37 -13.28 5.15 3.48
CA VAL A 37 -12.46 5.12 2.25
C VAL A 37 -12.67 3.83 1.47
N GLN A 38 -12.47 3.90 0.16
CA GLN A 38 -12.39 2.74 -0.70
C GLN A 38 -11.39 2.96 -1.83
N GLY A 39 -10.83 1.88 -2.35
CA GLY A 39 -9.95 1.98 -3.50
C GLY A 39 -9.07 0.76 -3.71
N HIS A 40 -8.08 0.98 -4.55
CA HIS A 40 -7.19 -0.02 -5.11
C HIS A 40 -5.76 0.25 -4.71
N GLU A 41 -5.01 -0.81 -4.50
CA GLU A 41 -3.58 -0.79 -4.26
C GLU A 41 -2.90 -1.86 -5.11
N PHE A 42 -1.80 -1.47 -5.72
CA PHE A 42 -0.94 -2.35 -6.50
C PHE A 42 0.46 -2.28 -5.91
N VAL A 43 0.97 -3.43 -5.51
CA VAL A 43 2.29 -3.59 -4.90
C VAL A 43 3.14 -4.41 -5.85
N PHE A 44 4.33 -3.92 -6.16
CA PHE A 44 5.34 -4.64 -6.90
C PHE A 44 6.65 -4.60 -6.12
N GLU A 45 7.23 -5.77 -5.87
CA GLU A 45 8.53 -5.89 -5.25
C GLU A 45 9.44 -6.76 -6.11
N HIS A 46 10.72 -6.37 -6.19
CA HIS A 46 11.73 -7.14 -6.88
C HIS A 46 13.06 -7.11 -6.12
N GLY A 47 13.60 -8.30 -5.83
CA GLY A 47 14.91 -8.43 -5.20
C GLY A 47 16.03 -8.18 -6.20
N LEU A 48 16.76 -7.06 -6.04
CA LEU A 48 17.82 -6.62 -6.96
C LEU A 48 19.15 -7.33 -6.73
N THR A 49 19.49 -7.57 -5.47
CA THR A 49 20.65 -8.37 -5.03
C THR A 49 20.32 -8.98 -3.66
N ASP A 50 21.18 -9.86 -3.14
CA ASP A 50 21.05 -10.31 -1.75
C ASP A 50 21.03 -9.09 -0.81
N GLY A 51 19.95 -8.99 -0.03
CA GLY A 51 19.72 -7.92 0.92
C GLY A 51 19.27 -6.57 0.33
N VAL A 52 18.93 -6.48 -0.96
CA VAL A 52 18.38 -5.23 -1.54
C VAL A 52 17.10 -5.51 -2.33
N VAL A 53 16.02 -4.81 -1.98
CA VAL A 53 14.71 -4.96 -2.59
C VAL A 53 14.18 -3.61 -3.05
N LEU A 54 13.73 -3.55 -4.31
CA LEU A 54 12.97 -2.43 -4.84
C LEU A 54 11.48 -2.69 -4.64
N GLY A 55 10.78 -1.78 -3.96
CA GLY A 55 9.34 -1.76 -3.78
C GLY A 55 8.69 -0.60 -4.54
N LEU A 56 7.53 -0.86 -5.14
CA LEU A 56 6.69 0.12 -5.80
C LEU A 56 5.23 -0.12 -5.39
N ASP A 57 4.63 0.89 -4.76
CA ASP A 57 3.24 0.83 -4.30
C ASP A 57 2.43 1.96 -4.92
N TYR A 58 1.34 1.61 -5.60
CA TYR A 58 0.42 2.59 -6.17
C TYR A 58 -0.96 2.47 -5.53
N TYR A 59 -1.35 3.53 -4.83
CA TYR A 59 -2.65 3.69 -4.20
C TYR A 59 -3.54 4.58 -5.05
N ARG A 60 -4.76 4.11 -5.30
CA ARG A 60 -5.86 4.89 -5.89
C ARG A 60 -7.08 4.78 -5.00
N MET A 61 -7.26 5.79 -4.17
CA MET A 61 -8.19 5.79 -3.04
C MET A 61 -9.17 6.96 -3.14
N LYS A 62 -10.33 6.80 -2.50
CA LYS A 62 -11.33 7.88 -2.37
C LYS A 62 -12.13 7.75 -1.09
N ARG A 63 -12.68 8.86 -0.62
CA ARG A 63 -13.70 8.87 0.44
C ARG A 63 -15.00 8.26 -0.09
N ILE A 64 -15.69 7.48 0.74
CA ILE A 64 -17.00 6.91 0.37
C ILE A 64 -18.07 7.99 0.46
N SER A 65 -18.05 8.77 1.54
CA SER A 65 -19.10 9.75 1.86
C SER A 65 -18.79 11.18 1.40
N GLN A 66 -17.64 11.43 0.79
CA GLN A 66 -17.18 12.76 0.39
C GLN A 66 -16.60 12.71 -1.03
N ASN A 67 -16.62 13.84 -1.73
CA ASN A 67 -15.98 13.94 -3.05
C ASN A 67 -14.50 14.31 -2.90
N ASP A 68 -13.73 13.37 -2.35
CA ASP A 68 -12.30 13.53 -2.10
C ASP A 68 -11.56 12.25 -2.52
N ASN A 69 -10.50 12.42 -3.30
CA ASN A 69 -9.75 11.36 -3.96
C ASN A 69 -8.25 11.56 -3.71
N GLN A 70 -7.52 10.45 -3.61
CA GLN A 70 -6.08 10.47 -3.45
C GLN A 70 -5.44 9.40 -4.33
N ASN A 71 -4.39 9.79 -5.04
CA ASN A 71 -3.51 8.84 -5.71
C ASN A 71 -2.10 9.06 -5.18
N VAL A 72 -1.44 7.99 -4.74
CA VAL A 72 -0.08 8.05 -4.19
C VAL A 72 0.74 6.97 -4.89
N LEU A 73 1.95 7.34 -5.33
CA LEU A 73 2.98 6.40 -5.74
C LEU A 73 4.09 6.47 -4.69
N GLN A 74 4.42 5.32 -4.11
CA GLN A 74 5.55 5.15 -3.21
C GLN A 74 6.60 4.27 -3.88
N ILE A 75 7.86 4.58 -3.58
CA ILE A 75 9.03 3.91 -4.13
C ILE A 75 9.99 3.70 -2.96
N ASP A 76 10.27 2.44 -2.67
CA ASP A 76 11.11 2.05 -1.53
C ASP A 76 12.31 1.24 -1.98
N LEU A 77 13.43 1.44 -1.29
CA LEU A 77 14.63 0.61 -1.39
C LEU A 77 14.93 0.06 0.00
N ASN A 78 14.63 -1.21 0.20
CA ASN A 78 14.86 -1.91 1.45
C ASN A 78 16.23 -2.58 1.44
N PHE A 79 16.99 -2.40 2.52
CA PHE A 79 18.33 -2.94 2.71
C PHE A 79 18.34 -3.83 3.96
N ASP A 80 18.59 -5.12 3.77
CA ASP A 80 18.84 -6.08 4.86
C ASP A 80 20.36 -6.24 5.01
N TYR A 81 20.90 -5.88 6.17
CA TYR A 81 22.32 -6.01 6.55
C TYR A 81 22.56 -7.22 7.46
#